data_AF-A0A371JRM5-F1
#
_entry.id   AF-A0A371JRM5-F1
#
_cell.length_a   1.000
_cell.length_b   1.000
_cell.length_c   1.000
_cell.angle_alpha   90.00
_cell.angle_beta   90.00
_cell.angle_gamma   90.00
#
_symmetry.space_group_name_H-M   'P 1'
#
loop_
_entity.id
_entity.type
_entity.pdbx_description
1 polymer ?
#
loop_
_entity_poly.entity_id
_entity_poly.type
_entity_poly.pdbx_seq_one_letter_code
_entity_poly.pdbx_strand_id
1 'polypeptide(L)'
;MESLKEKIIADIRKTGFIKELEVGSILRKNGWSTNHSDHYEDKDLSKSREIDIIATKVKNDSENHLHLEFSLVIDVKKMNKKPWVIFSVDKDTSLTQGWRIQHSGYNYMRKYGDKKQYRAGIFSTEVDYKNFKKNVSKYGIAFHEAFKSPSETSKIYESLISVCKATWHMNNRYDFGKLDDFDPEESTELYIYIPLVVLDGYLYEAILNNNGEIELNEKELIQIKLNYSSPNYGKSDIDFFPDIVHVNNLEEYLKRTDEWIEGMFEKFSLSIRKYRK
;
A
#
# COMPACT_ATOMS: atom_id res chain seq x y z
N MET A 1 -14.56 -0.27 44.64
CA MET A 1 -13.86 -1.45 44.10
C MET A 1 -14.17 -1.48 42.61
N GLU A 2 -13.15 -1.41 41.75
CA GLU A 2 -13.35 -1.41 40.30
C GLU A 2 -14.03 -2.71 39.85
N SER A 3 -15.06 -2.61 39.03
CA SER A 3 -15.80 -3.74 38.47
C SER A 3 -14.91 -4.55 37.50
N LEU A 4 -15.22 -5.84 37.32
CA LEU A 4 -14.52 -6.67 36.33
C LEU A 4 -14.58 -6.06 34.92
N LYS A 5 -15.70 -5.43 34.57
CA LYS A 5 -15.89 -4.75 33.28
C LYS A 5 -14.92 -3.59 33.09
N GLU A 6 -14.72 -2.75 34.10
CA GLU A 6 -13.78 -1.63 34.04
C GLU A 6 -12.35 -2.11 33.88
N LYS A 7 -11.97 -3.18 34.58
CA LYS A 7 -10.64 -3.81 34.44
C LYS A 7 -10.41 -4.35 33.02
N ILE A 8 -11.40 -5.03 32.44
CA ILE A 8 -11.32 -5.54 31.06
C ILE A 8 -11.16 -4.38 30.07
N ILE A 9 -11.97 -3.31 30.21
CA ILE A 9 -11.87 -2.13 29.33
C ILE A 9 -10.50 -1.46 29.46
N ALA A 10 -10.00 -1.29 30.68
CA ALA A 10 -8.70 -0.71 30.93
C ALA A 10 -7.57 -1.54 30.31
N ASP A 11 -7.70 -2.87 30.28
CA ASP A 11 -6.72 -3.76 29.69
C ASP A 11 -6.76 -3.74 28.15
N ILE A 12 -7.95 -3.83 27.56
CA ILE A 12 -8.13 -3.72 26.09
C ILE A 12 -7.56 -2.39 25.58
N ARG A 13 -7.70 -1.28 26.33
CA ARG A 13 -7.13 0.03 25.97
C ARG A 13 -5.61 0.08 25.89
N LYS A 14 -4.91 -0.89 26.48
CA LYS A 14 -3.46 -1.04 26.35
C LYS A 14 -3.05 -1.76 25.06
N THR A 15 -3.98 -2.51 24.44
CA THR A 15 -3.72 -3.22 23.18
C THR A 15 -3.72 -2.27 21.98
N GLY A 16 -3.18 -2.76 20.86
CA GLY A 16 -3.29 -2.10 19.55
C GLY A 16 -4.67 -2.22 18.90
N PHE A 17 -5.43 -3.27 19.28
CA PHE A 17 -6.67 -3.68 18.61
C PHE A 17 -7.75 -2.61 18.53
N ILE A 18 -7.87 -1.73 19.54
CA ILE A 18 -8.84 -0.62 19.45
C ILE A 18 -8.53 0.28 18.26
N LYS A 19 -7.25 0.58 18.04
CA LYS A 19 -6.83 1.48 16.95
C LYS A 19 -7.04 0.80 15.59
N GLU A 20 -6.78 -0.49 15.48
CA GLU A 20 -7.09 -1.28 14.28
C GLU A 20 -8.60 -1.27 13.96
N LEU A 21 -9.46 -1.43 14.97
CA LEU A 21 -10.92 -1.35 14.79
C LEU A 21 -11.38 0.06 14.38
N GLU A 22 -10.78 1.11 14.95
CA GLU A 22 -11.03 2.50 14.57
C GLU A 22 -10.63 2.77 13.10
N VAL A 23 -9.43 2.35 12.69
CA VAL A 23 -8.96 2.45 11.31
C VAL A 23 -9.88 1.70 10.35
N GLY A 24 -10.26 0.46 10.69
CA GLY A 24 -11.25 -0.32 9.93
C GLY A 24 -12.60 0.38 9.80
N SER A 25 -13.06 1.06 10.85
CA SER A 25 -14.29 1.86 10.84
C SER A 25 -14.18 3.05 9.88
N ILE A 26 -13.07 3.79 9.91
CA ILE A 26 -12.80 4.90 8.99
C ILE A 26 -12.82 4.41 7.54
N LEU A 27 -12.15 3.29 7.25
CA LEU A 27 -12.12 2.69 5.91
C LEU A 27 -13.52 2.33 5.41
N ARG A 28 -14.33 1.62 6.22
CA ARG A 28 -15.70 1.23 5.86
C ARG A 28 -16.61 2.43 5.66
N LYS A 29 -16.50 3.45 6.51
CA LYS A 29 -17.25 4.72 6.36
C LYS A 29 -16.94 5.40 5.02
N ASN A 30 -15.72 5.23 4.50
CA ASN A 30 -15.28 5.75 3.21
C ASN A 30 -15.48 4.73 2.06
N GLY A 31 -16.33 3.71 2.24
CA GLY A 31 -16.74 2.80 1.18
C GLY A 31 -15.70 1.74 0.80
N TRP A 32 -14.74 1.45 1.67
CA TRP A 32 -13.80 0.34 1.50
C TRP A 32 -14.33 -0.92 2.20
N SER A 33 -14.19 -2.08 1.55
CA SER A 33 -14.35 -3.38 2.21
C SER A 33 -13.10 -3.68 3.03
N THR A 34 -13.23 -4.27 4.22
CA THR A 34 -12.10 -4.50 5.13
C THR A 34 -12.05 -5.96 5.59
N ASN A 35 -10.92 -6.62 5.40
CA ASN A 35 -10.57 -7.89 6.04
C ASN A 35 -9.53 -7.61 7.12
N HIS A 36 -9.81 -8.03 8.35
CA HIS A 36 -8.87 -7.92 9.46
C HIS A 36 -8.08 -9.22 9.62
N SER A 37 -6.84 -9.14 10.10
CA SER A 37 -6.02 -10.31 10.43
C SER A 37 -5.79 -11.25 9.23
N ASP A 38 -5.51 -10.69 8.06
CA ASP A 38 -5.21 -11.48 6.87
C ASP A 38 -3.79 -12.06 6.97
N HIS A 39 -3.51 -13.14 6.24
CA HIS A 39 -2.25 -13.86 6.36
C HIS A 39 -1.44 -13.78 5.07
N TYR A 40 -0.12 -13.66 5.22
CA TYR A 40 0.83 -13.76 4.12
C TYR A 40 2.00 -14.66 4.50
N GLU A 41 2.61 -15.29 3.50
CA GLU A 41 3.83 -16.08 3.71
C GLU A 41 5.04 -15.15 3.74
N ASP A 42 5.75 -15.11 4.89
CA ASP A 42 7.08 -14.53 4.93
C ASP A 42 8.11 -15.56 4.44
N LYS A 43 8.52 -15.40 3.17
CA LYS A 43 9.43 -16.33 2.50
C LYS A 43 10.84 -16.37 3.07
N ASP A 44 11.28 -15.34 3.80
CA ASP A 44 12.60 -15.36 4.46
C ASP A 44 12.61 -16.29 5.66
N LEU A 45 11.49 -16.33 6.38
CA LEU A 45 11.36 -17.07 7.62
C LEU A 45 10.59 -18.39 7.43
N SER A 46 10.06 -18.62 6.22
CA SER A 46 9.17 -19.74 5.86
C SER A 46 8.02 -19.90 6.86
N LYS A 47 7.38 -18.78 7.21
CA LYS A 47 6.31 -18.73 8.22
C LYS A 47 5.16 -17.85 7.75
N SER A 48 3.95 -18.24 8.14
CA SER A 48 2.78 -17.37 8.03
C SER A 48 2.92 -16.18 8.98
N ARG A 49 2.59 -15.00 8.49
CA ARG A 49 2.53 -13.74 9.22
C ARG A 49 1.15 -13.13 9.01
N GLU A 50 0.72 -12.37 10.00
CA GLU A 50 -0.53 -11.62 9.95
C GLU A 50 -0.27 -10.18 9.49
N ILE A 51 -1.20 -9.61 8.75
CA ILE A 51 -1.29 -8.18 8.47
C ILE A 51 -2.62 -7.66 9.04
N ASP A 52 -2.57 -6.49 9.67
CA ASP A 52 -3.70 -6.00 10.47
C ASP A 52 -4.98 -5.83 9.64
N ILE A 53 -4.88 -5.16 8.48
CA ILE A 53 -6.05 -4.87 7.63
C ILE A 53 -5.68 -4.93 6.14
N ILE A 54 -6.47 -5.65 5.36
CA ILE A 54 -6.56 -5.49 3.92
C ILE A 54 -7.85 -4.73 3.61
N ALA A 55 -7.72 -3.55 3.00
CA ALA A 55 -8.88 -2.77 2.57
C ALA A 55 -8.99 -2.77 1.06
N THR A 56 -10.13 -3.15 0.50
CA THR A 56 -10.34 -3.21 -0.96
C THR A 56 -11.44 -2.27 -1.42
N LYS A 57 -11.26 -1.71 -2.63
CA LYS A 57 -12.27 -0.93 -3.34
C LYS A 57 -12.27 -1.34 -4.80
N VAL A 58 -13.47 -1.62 -5.31
CA VAL A 58 -13.68 -2.20 -6.64
C VAL A 58 -14.47 -1.25 -7.52
N LYS A 59 -14.06 -1.16 -8.78
CA LYS A 59 -14.80 -0.51 -9.88
C LYS A 59 -14.96 -1.50 -11.01
N ASN A 60 -16.16 -1.55 -11.58
CA ASN A 60 -16.47 -2.42 -12.71
C ASN A 60 -17.01 -1.58 -13.87
N ASP A 61 -16.52 -1.87 -15.06
CA ASP A 61 -17.08 -1.37 -16.33
C ASP A 61 -17.67 -2.57 -17.07
N SER A 62 -18.98 -2.71 -17.00
CA SER A 62 -19.68 -3.81 -17.66
C SER A 62 -19.67 -3.68 -19.19
N GLU A 63 -19.49 -2.48 -19.75
CA GLU A 63 -19.45 -2.28 -21.20
C GLU A 63 -18.09 -2.71 -21.77
N ASN A 64 -17.01 -2.40 -21.04
CA ASN A 64 -15.63 -2.74 -21.43
C ASN A 64 -15.09 -4.00 -20.74
N HIS A 65 -15.96 -4.76 -20.06
CA HIS A 65 -15.64 -5.92 -19.21
C HIS A 65 -14.38 -5.71 -18.35
N LEU A 66 -14.22 -4.52 -17.76
CA LEU A 66 -13.08 -4.18 -16.91
C LEU A 66 -13.47 -4.33 -15.44
N HIS A 67 -12.63 -5.03 -14.70
CA HIS A 67 -12.60 -5.05 -13.25
C HIS A 67 -11.34 -4.34 -12.76
N LEU A 68 -11.50 -3.29 -11.96
CA LEU A 68 -10.40 -2.57 -11.32
C LEU A 68 -10.55 -2.69 -9.82
N GLU A 69 -9.55 -3.25 -9.16
CA GLU A 69 -9.51 -3.35 -7.70
C GLU A 69 -8.26 -2.67 -7.16
N PHE A 70 -8.47 -1.80 -6.17
CA PHE A 70 -7.42 -1.23 -5.34
C PHE A 70 -7.42 -1.92 -3.98
N SER A 71 -6.25 -2.32 -3.52
CA SER A 71 -6.03 -2.87 -2.18
C SER A 71 -5.05 -2.00 -1.40
N LEU A 72 -5.44 -1.53 -0.22
CA LEU A 72 -4.54 -1.01 0.79
C LEU A 72 -4.12 -2.16 1.71
N VAL A 73 -2.81 -2.35 1.85
CA VAL A 73 -2.21 -3.37 2.71
C VAL A 73 -1.67 -2.68 3.95
N ILE A 74 -2.40 -2.81 5.06
CA ILE A 74 -2.31 -1.88 6.18
C ILE A 74 -1.74 -2.55 7.43
N ASP A 75 -0.71 -1.94 7.99
CA ASP A 75 -0.24 -2.19 9.35
C ASP A 75 -0.54 -0.96 10.22
N VAL A 76 -1.12 -1.17 11.40
CA VAL A 76 -1.52 -0.09 12.32
C VAL A 76 -0.55 -0.05 13.49
N LYS A 77 -0.06 1.16 13.81
CA LYS A 77 0.93 1.34 14.88
C LYS A 77 0.54 2.47 15.80
N LYS A 78 0.57 2.19 17.11
CA LYS A 78 0.36 3.16 18.17
C LYS A 78 1.69 3.48 18.86
N MET A 79 2.22 4.69 18.64
CA MET A 79 3.58 5.08 19.01
C MET A 79 3.64 6.45 19.72
N ASN A 80 2.93 6.57 20.83
CA ASN A 80 2.81 7.85 21.56
C ASN A 80 4.05 8.26 22.37
N LYS A 81 5.05 7.39 22.51
CA LYS A 81 6.24 7.63 23.34
C LYS A 81 7.55 7.75 22.56
N LYS A 82 7.57 7.27 21.33
CA LYS A 82 8.78 7.19 20.49
C LYS A 82 8.42 7.74 19.12
N PRO A 83 8.57 9.07 18.92
CA PRO A 83 8.31 9.70 17.64
C PRO A 83 9.03 8.98 16.50
N TRP A 84 8.33 8.83 15.39
CA TRP A 84 8.91 8.32 14.15
C TRP A 84 9.52 9.49 13.38
N VAL A 85 10.82 9.45 13.17
CA VAL A 85 11.57 10.47 12.43
C VAL A 85 12.03 9.85 11.12
N ILE A 86 11.58 10.40 10.01
CA ILE A 86 11.91 9.94 8.66
C ILE A 86 12.86 10.96 8.03
N PHE A 87 14.02 10.50 7.57
CA PHE A 87 14.98 11.33 6.86
C PHE A 87 14.63 11.36 5.39
N SER A 88 14.27 12.54 4.89
CA SER A 88 13.80 12.72 3.52
C SER A 88 14.84 13.41 2.64
N VAL A 89 14.77 13.09 1.34
CA VAL A 89 15.52 13.79 0.28
C VAL A 89 14.55 14.31 -0.77
N ASP A 90 15.00 15.33 -1.51
CA ASP A 90 14.28 15.79 -2.68
C ASP A 90 14.15 14.69 -3.72
N LYS A 91 12.98 14.65 -4.35
CA LYS A 91 12.65 13.67 -5.36
C LYS A 91 13.31 14.06 -6.68
N ASP A 92 14.08 13.13 -7.23
CA ASP A 92 14.58 13.24 -8.59
C ASP A 92 13.40 13.18 -9.58
N THR A 93 13.28 14.21 -10.42
CA THR A 93 12.05 14.54 -11.16
C THR A 93 11.85 13.61 -12.36
N SER A 94 11.33 12.40 -12.15
CA SER A 94 10.80 11.57 -13.23
C SER A 94 9.34 11.93 -13.54
N LEU A 95 8.99 12.03 -14.84
CA LEU A 95 7.64 12.38 -15.30
C LEU A 95 6.60 11.30 -14.99
N THR A 96 7.00 10.02 -14.96
CA THR A 96 6.14 8.90 -14.58
C THR A 96 6.71 8.14 -13.38
N GLN A 97 5.79 7.66 -12.55
CA GLN A 97 6.01 6.98 -11.29
C GLN A 97 5.31 5.62 -11.26
N GLY A 98 4.66 5.20 -12.35
CA GLY A 98 3.91 3.94 -12.41
C GLY A 98 4.73 2.70 -12.05
N TRP A 99 6.02 2.69 -12.36
CA TRP A 99 6.95 1.63 -11.97
C TRP A 99 7.10 1.45 -10.45
N ARG A 100 6.68 2.44 -9.65
CA ARG A 100 6.68 2.41 -8.17
C ARG A 100 5.46 1.71 -7.59
N ILE A 101 4.43 1.47 -8.41
CA ILE A 101 3.12 1.01 -7.97
C ILE A 101 3.06 -0.49 -8.21
N GLN A 102 2.85 -1.26 -7.14
CA GLN A 102 2.67 -2.70 -7.24
C GLN A 102 1.31 -2.97 -7.88
N HIS A 103 1.31 -3.60 -9.04
CA HIS A 103 0.09 -3.89 -9.78
C HIS A 103 0.23 -5.17 -10.59
N SER A 104 -0.92 -5.80 -10.88
CA SER A 104 -1.03 -6.91 -11.81
C SER A 104 -2.27 -6.74 -12.67
N GLY A 105 -2.09 -6.77 -13.98
CA GLY A 105 -3.19 -6.67 -14.94
C GLY A 105 -3.22 -7.90 -15.83
N TYR A 106 -4.41 -8.42 -16.09
CA TYR A 106 -4.61 -9.60 -16.91
C TYR A 106 -5.90 -9.52 -17.72
N ASN A 107 -5.89 -10.26 -18.81
CA ASN A 107 -7.03 -10.48 -19.67
C ASN A 107 -7.29 -11.99 -19.70
N TYR A 108 -8.56 -12.37 -19.63
CA TYR A 108 -8.90 -13.76 -19.84
C TYR A 108 -8.86 -14.07 -21.33
N MET A 109 -8.48 -15.29 -21.67
CA MET A 109 -8.54 -15.76 -23.04
C MET A 109 -9.19 -17.12 -23.10
N ARG A 110 -9.95 -17.37 -24.16
CA ARG A 110 -10.38 -18.72 -24.52
C ARG A 110 -9.36 -19.34 -25.45
N LYS A 111 -8.57 -20.29 -24.95
CA LYS A 111 -7.69 -21.12 -25.78
C LYS A 111 -8.08 -22.58 -25.64
N TYR A 112 -8.35 -23.24 -26.76
CA TYR A 112 -8.68 -24.67 -26.83
C TYR A 112 -9.91 -25.09 -25.99
N GLY A 113 -10.88 -24.21 -25.79
CA GLY A 113 -12.07 -24.49 -24.99
C GLY A 113 -11.94 -24.19 -23.49
N ASP A 114 -10.72 -23.89 -23.01
CA ASP A 114 -10.46 -23.49 -21.63
C ASP A 114 -10.32 -21.96 -21.52
N LYS A 115 -10.97 -21.36 -20.51
CA LYS A 115 -10.76 -19.96 -20.13
C LYS A 115 -9.56 -19.86 -19.19
N LYS A 116 -8.49 -19.17 -19.60
CA LYS A 116 -7.25 -18.99 -18.83
C LYS A 116 -6.90 -17.50 -18.70
N GLN A 117 -6.20 -17.13 -17.62
CA GLN A 117 -5.77 -15.75 -17.37
C GLN A 117 -4.32 -15.54 -17.85
N TYR A 118 -4.09 -14.44 -18.57
CA TYR A 118 -2.78 -14.08 -19.11
C TYR A 118 -2.44 -12.63 -18.74
N ARG A 119 -1.17 -12.38 -18.39
CA ARG A 119 -0.71 -11.03 -18.06
C ARG A 119 -0.88 -10.11 -19.26
N ALA A 120 -1.51 -8.96 -19.05
CA ALA A 120 -1.76 -7.95 -20.07
C ALA A 120 -0.85 -6.74 -19.84
N GLY A 121 0.15 -6.57 -20.70
CA GLY A 121 1.17 -5.51 -20.58
C GLY A 121 0.63 -4.08 -20.77
N ILE A 122 -0.57 -3.94 -21.34
CA ILE A 122 -1.19 -2.65 -21.68
C ILE A 122 -1.43 -1.75 -20.48
N PHE A 123 -1.42 -2.30 -19.26
CA PHE A 123 -1.67 -1.55 -18.02
C PHE A 123 -0.41 -0.94 -17.43
N SER A 124 0.78 -1.44 -17.78
CA SER A 124 2.05 -1.12 -17.11
C SER A 124 2.48 0.35 -17.19
N THR A 125 2.04 1.07 -18.23
CA THR A 125 2.46 2.46 -18.47
C THR A 125 1.50 3.52 -17.94
N GLU A 126 0.31 3.13 -17.44
CA GLU A 126 -0.76 4.09 -17.13
C GLU A 126 -1.19 4.09 -15.65
N VAL A 127 -0.65 3.18 -14.82
CA VAL A 127 -1.04 2.98 -13.40
C VAL A 127 -0.87 4.20 -12.48
N ASP A 128 -0.21 5.26 -12.92
CA ASP A 128 0.01 6.50 -12.17
C ASP A 128 -0.85 7.69 -12.64
N TYR A 129 -1.82 7.47 -13.53
CA TYR A 129 -2.71 8.53 -14.00
C TYR A 129 -3.53 9.13 -12.84
N LYS A 130 -3.55 10.47 -12.72
CA LYS A 130 -4.12 11.22 -11.58
C LYS A 130 -3.64 10.77 -10.20
N ASN A 131 -2.54 9.99 -10.10
CA ASN A 131 -1.96 9.61 -8.82
C ASN A 131 -1.42 10.83 -8.08
N PHE A 132 -2.01 11.18 -6.94
CA PHE A 132 -1.58 12.33 -6.13
C PHE A 132 -0.13 12.21 -5.63
N LYS A 133 0.41 10.99 -5.56
CA LYS A 133 1.79 10.71 -5.13
C LYS A 133 2.82 11.25 -6.12
N LYS A 134 2.43 11.51 -7.38
CA LYS A 134 3.33 12.13 -8.36
C LYS A 134 3.79 13.52 -7.93
N ASN A 135 2.97 14.23 -7.16
CA ASN A 135 3.22 15.59 -6.66
C ASN A 135 4.00 15.62 -5.35
N VAL A 136 4.32 14.47 -4.77
CA VAL A 136 5.19 14.39 -3.58
C VAL A 136 6.60 14.83 -4.00
N SER A 137 7.11 15.90 -3.41
CA SER A 137 8.41 16.49 -3.74
C SER A 137 9.58 15.87 -2.99
N LYS A 138 9.32 15.12 -1.92
CA LYS A 138 10.33 14.49 -1.05
C LYS A 138 9.91 13.08 -0.66
N TYR A 139 10.86 12.16 -0.54
CA TYR A 139 10.59 10.83 0.01
C TYR A 139 11.61 10.46 1.08
N GLY A 140 11.15 9.69 2.05
CA GLY A 140 11.98 9.12 3.10
C GLY A 140 12.93 8.08 2.54
N ILE A 141 14.18 8.10 2.99
CA ILE A 141 15.23 7.12 2.62
C ILE A 141 15.83 6.41 3.82
N ALA A 142 15.65 6.97 5.02
CA ALA A 142 16.08 6.39 6.28
C ALA A 142 15.09 6.80 7.37
N PHE A 143 15.15 6.11 8.50
CA PHE A 143 14.24 6.36 9.61
C PHE A 143 14.88 6.06 10.96
N HIS A 144 14.36 6.72 11.98
CA HIS A 144 14.79 6.58 13.37
C HIS A 144 13.58 6.70 14.30
N GLU A 145 13.58 5.89 15.35
CA GLU A 145 12.61 5.98 16.44
C GLU A 145 13.26 6.73 17.59
N ALA A 146 12.83 7.97 17.82
CA ALA A 146 13.40 8.81 18.85
C ALA A 146 13.21 8.19 20.25
N PHE A 147 14.23 8.32 21.10
CA PHE A 147 14.27 7.82 22.49
C PHE A 147 14.22 6.30 22.64
N LYS A 148 14.37 5.57 21.54
CA LYS A 148 14.48 4.12 21.57
C LYS A 148 15.87 3.68 22.02
N SER A 149 15.95 2.58 22.78
CA SER A 149 17.26 2.00 23.11
C SER A 149 17.88 1.30 21.89
N PRO A 150 19.22 1.29 21.74
CA PRO A 150 19.87 0.64 20.60
C PRO A 150 19.57 -0.86 20.45
N SER A 151 19.24 -1.54 21.56
CA SER A 151 18.95 -2.98 21.58
C SER A 151 17.51 -3.33 21.24
N GLU A 152 16.61 -2.36 21.19
CA GLU A 152 15.20 -2.60 20.92
C GLU A 152 14.96 -2.80 19.41
N THR A 153 14.03 -3.68 19.05
CA THR A 153 13.69 -3.92 17.64
C THR A 153 12.97 -2.71 17.05
N SER A 154 13.22 -2.40 15.77
CA SER A 154 12.61 -1.22 15.16
C SER A 154 11.18 -1.47 14.71
N LYS A 155 10.23 -0.73 15.29
CA LYS A 155 8.82 -0.81 14.89
C LYS A 155 8.59 -0.17 13.55
N ILE A 156 9.33 0.90 13.19
CA ILE A 156 9.29 1.44 11.82
C ILE A 156 9.67 0.35 10.82
N TYR A 157 10.85 -0.28 11.00
CA TYR A 157 11.33 -1.31 10.08
C TYR A 157 10.39 -2.53 10.02
N GLU A 158 9.96 -3.05 11.18
CA GLU A 158 9.02 -4.17 11.25
C GLU A 158 7.74 -3.87 10.46
N SER A 159 7.18 -2.66 10.60
CA SER A 159 5.93 -2.27 9.95
C SER A 159 6.11 -2.14 8.44
N LEU A 160 7.14 -1.41 8.01
CA LEU A 160 7.43 -1.18 6.59
C LEU A 160 7.70 -2.50 5.86
N ILE A 161 8.51 -3.39 6.45
CA ILE A 161 8.79 -4.69 5.85
C ILE A 161 7.53 -5.56 5.82
N SER A 162 6.71 -5.54 6.86
CA SER A 162 5.47 -6.32 6.90
C SER A 162 4.50 -5.92 5.80
N VAL A 163 4.20 -4.63 5.65
CA VAL A 163 3.30 -4.14 4.57
C VAL A 163 3.88 -4.42 3.19
N CYS A 164 5.19 -4.29 3.01
CA CYS A 164 5.84 -4.54 1.71
C CYS A 164 5.81 -6.03 1.33
N LYS A 165 6.15 -6.92 2.27
CA LYS A 165 6.09 -8.37 2.04
C LYS A 165 4.66 -8.87 1.81
N ALA A 166 3.69 -8.38 2.58
CA ALA A 166 2.28 -8.68 2.38
C ALA A 166 1.79 -8.18 1.01
N THR A 167 2.14 -6.94 0.63
CA THR A 167 1.84 -6.38 -0.70
C THR A 167 2.43 -7.23 -1.82
N TRP A 168 3.70 -7.62 -1.68
CA TRP A 168 4.35 -8.50 -2.64
C TRP A 168 3.65 -9.86 -2.74
N HIS A 169 3.28 -10.45 -1.61
CA HIS A 169 2.55 -11.71 -1.56
C HIS A 169 1.23 -11.59 -2.31
N MET A 170 0.43 -10.56 -2.05
CA MET A 170 -0.83 -10.31 -2.76
C MET A 170 -0.63 -10.13 -4.26
N ASN A 171 0.39 -9.36 -4.67
CA ASN A 171 0.67 -9.13 -6.09
C ASN A 171 1.15 -10.38 -6.83
N ASN A 172 1.71 -11.37 -6.12
CA ASN A 172 2.31 -12.57 -6.70
C ASN A 172 1.57 -13.88 -6.31
N ARG A 173 0.42 -13.80 -5.63
CA ARG A 173 -0.32 -15.00 -5.19
C ARG A 173 -0.92 -15.80 -6.34
N TYR A 174 -1.12 -15.16 -7.49
CA TYR A 174 -1.70 -15.77 -8.68
C TYR A 174 -0.63 -16.02 -9.72
N ASP A 175 -0.55 -17.28 -10.17
CA ASP A 175 0.28 -17.68 -11.31
C ASP A 175 -0.49 -17.41 -12.60
N PHE A 176 -0.16 -16.30 -13.26
CA PHE A 176 -0.75 -15.94 -14.53
C PHE A 176 0.15 -16.41 -15.67
N GLY A 177 -0.47 -16.83 -16.78
CA GLY A 177 0.26 -17.17 -18.00
C GLY A 177 1.19 -16.03 -18.46
N LYS A 178 2.19 -16.39 -19.27
CA LYS A 178 3.12 -15.40 -19.87
C LYS A 178 2.35 -14.31 -20.62
N LEU A 179 2.99 -13.15 -20.78
CA LEU A 179 2.52 -12.09 -21.68
C LEU A 179 2.13 -12.71 -23.02
N ASP A 180 0.85 -12.61 -23.35
CA ASP A 180 0.23 -13.19 -24.54
C ASP A 180 -0.78 -12.16 -25.07
N ASP A 181 -1.36 -12.43 -26.23
CA ASP A 181 -2.30 -11.54 -26.93
C ASP A 181 -3.46 -11.09 -26.02
N PHE A 182 -4.04 -9.93 -26.34
CA PHE A 182 -5.24 -9.40 -25.67
C PHE A 182 -6.49 -9.90 -26.41
N ASP A 183 -7.38 -10.61 -25.73
CA ASP A 183 -8.69 -11.03 -26.25
C ASP A 183 -9.74 -9.93 -25.98
N PRO A 184 -10.20 -9.21 -27.03
CA PRO A 184 -11.11 -8.09 -26.88
C PRO A 184 -12.51 -8.50 -26.39
N GLU A 185 -12.91 -9.77 -26.55
CA GLU A 185 -14.22 -10.26 -26.15
C GLU A 185 -14.27 -10.64 -24.66
N GLU A 186 -13.11 -10.88 -24.06
CA GLU A 186 -12.99 -11.43 -22.71
C GLU A 186 -12.70 -10.37 -21.65
N SER A 187 -13.02 -10.71 -20.40
CA SER A 187 -12.87 -9.81 -19.27
C SER A 187 -11.41 -9.43 -19.01
N THR A 188 -11.22 -8.24 -18.47
CA THR A 188 -9.92 -7.72 -18.06
C THR A 188 -9.99 -7.38 -16.59
N GLU A 189 -9.00 -7.79 -15.82
CA GLU A 189 -8.91 -7.42 -14.42
C GLU A 189 -7.56 -6.76 -14.14
N LEU A 190 -7.60 -5.72 -13.31
CA LEU A 190 -6.42 -5.00 -12.87
C LEU A 190 -6.48 -4.81 -11.36
N TYR A 191 -5.41 -5.24 -10.71
CA TYR A 191 -5.19 -5.05 -9.29
C TYR A 191 -4.08 -4.05 -9.04
N ILE A 192 -4.31 -3.13 -8.11
CA ILE A 192 -3.32 -2.16 -7.63
C ILE A 192 -3.18 -2.33 -6.11
N TYR A 193 -1.96 -2.53 -5.64
CA TYR A 193 -1.66 -2.78 -4.23
C TYR A 193 -0.80 -1.65 -3.66
N ILE A 194 -1.23 -1.11 -2.53
CA ILE A 194 -0.57 0.02 -1.88
C ILE A 194 -0.17 -0.39 -0.45
N PRO A 195 1.13 -0.52 -0.14
CA PRO A 195 1.59 -0.73 1.22
C PRO A 195 1.39 0.57 2.04
N LEU A 196 0.75 0.45 3.20
CA LEU A 196 0.35 1.59 4.02
C LEU A 196 0.58 1.28 5.50
N VAL A 197 1.28 2.16 6.20
CA VAL A 197 1.32 2.15 7.67
C VAL A 197 0.45 3.27 8.18
N VAL A 198 -0.52 2.96 9.04
CA VAL A 198 -1.33 3.98 9.74
C VAL A 198 -0.78 4.18 11.15
N LEU A 199 -0.30 5.38 11.43
CA LEU A 199 0.37 5.73 12.68
C LEU A 199 -0.56 6.57 13.58
N ASP A 200 -0.84 6.07 14.78
CA ASP A 200 -1.37 6.81 15.92
C ASP A 200 -0.19 7.20 16.82
N GLY A 201 0.39 8.38 16.58
CA GLY A 201 1.62 8.82 17.24
C GLY A 201 2.30 9.95 16.48
N TYR A 202 3.50 10.33 16.89
CA TYR A 202 4.18 11.48 16.28
C TYR A 202 4.97 11.06 15.04
N LEU A 203 4.73 11.73 13.91
CA LEU A 203 5.44 11.56 12.66
C LEU A 203 6.18 12.85 12.29
N TYR A 204 7.49 12.77 12.18
CA TYR A 204 8.35 13.88 11.79
C TYR A 204 9.15 13.54 10.53
N GLU A 205 9.31 14.55 9.68
CA GLU A 205 10.28 14.58 8.59
C GLU A 205 11.51 15.35 9.06
N ALA A 206 12.69 14.74 8.92
CA ALA A 206 13.98 15.38 9.09
C ALA A 206 14.61 15.62 7.71
N ILE A 207 15.00 16.86 7.44
CA ILE A 207 15.74 17.26 6.24
C ILE A 207 16.99 18.03 6.65
N LEU A 208 18.05 17.96 5.84
CA LEU A 208 19.19 18.86 5.97
C LEU A 208 18.89 20.12 5.17
N ASN A 209 18.99 21.28 5.82
CA ASN A 209 18.87 22.56 5.14
C ASN A 209 20.17 22.94 4.42
N ASN A 210 20.16 24.09 3.73
CA ASN A 210 21.31 24.57 2.97
C ASN A 210 22.56 24.85 3.83
N ASN A 211 22.40 24.99 5.15
CA ASN A 211 23.49 25.19 6.11
C ASN A 211 24.00 23.86 6.71
N GLY A 212 23.41 22.72 6.32
CA GLY A 212 23.73 21.41 6.89
C GLY A 212 23.11 21.16 8.27
N GLU A 213 22.16 22.00 8.70
CA GLU A 213 21.44 21.82 9.96
C GLU A 213 20.18 20.96 9.74
N ILE A 214 19.80 20.20 10.76
CA ILE A 214 18.60 19.36 10.72
C ILE A 214 17.37 20.24 10.96
N GLU A 215 16.47 20.28 9.99
CA GLU A 215 15.12 20.80 10.14
C GLU A 215 14.15 19.65 10.38
N LEU A 216 13.41 19.73 11.49
CA LEU A 216 12.42 18.73 11.88
C LEU A 216 11.01 19.30 11.71
N ASN A 217 10.18 18.63 10.92
CA ASN A 217 8.84 19.08 10.58
C ASN A 217 7.83 17.98 10.90
N GLU A 218 6.78 18.29 11.67
CA GLU A 218 5.68 17.35 11.86
C GLU A 218 4.93 17.13 10.53
N LYS A 219 4.54 15.89 10.25
CA LYS A 219 3.88 15.51 9.00
C LYS A 219 2.71 14.59 9.25
N GLU A 220 1.71 14.72 8.38
CA GLU A 220 0.54 13.84 8.37
C GLU A 220 0.65 12.68 7.36
N LEU A 221 1.62 12.76 6.45
CA LEU A 221 1.90 11.77 5.41
C LEU A 221 3.38 11.86 5.01
N ILE A 222 4.07 10.73 5.01
CA ILE A 222 5.40 10.59 4.41
C ILE A 222 5.43 9.33 3.55
N GLN A 223 5.85 9.45 2.29
CA GLN A 223 6.17 8.29 1.46
C GLN A 223 7.63 7.90 1.66
N ILE A 224 7.92 6.61 1.77
CA ILE A 224 9.27 6.08 1.94
C ILE A 224 9.68 5.30 0.70
N LYS A 225 10.90 5.51 0.21
CA LYS A 225 11.53 4.59 -0.73
C LYS A 225 12.25 3.51 0.08
N LEU A 226 11.77 2.28 0.00
CA LEU A 226 12.37 1.13 0.66
C LEU A 226 12.89 0.14 -0.38
N ASN A 227 14.22 0.02 -0.48
CA ASN A 227 14.84 -1.03 -1.27
C ASN A 227 14.98 -2.28 -0.40
N TYR A 228 14.49 -3.41 -0.91
CA TYR A 228 14.52 -4.69 -0.19
C TYR A 228 15.13 -5.77 -1.07
N SER A 229 16.17 -6.41 -0.55
CA SER A 229 16.92 -7.47 -1.22
C SER A 229 16.77 -8.76 -0.42
N SER A 230 16.23 -9.79 -1.08
CA SER A 230 16.17 -11.14 -0.53
C SER A 230 16.15 -12.16 -1.67
N PRO A 231 16.92 -13.26 -1.57
CA PRO A 231 16.89 -14.34 -2.56
C PRO A 231 15.52 -15.02 -2.69
N ASN A 232 14.62 -14.81 -1.72
CA ASN A 232 13.32 -15.47 -1.67
C ASN A 232 12.17 -14.67 -2.30
N TYR A 233 12.36 -13.37 -2.56
CA TYR A 233 11.31 -12.47 -3.09
C TYR A 233 11.57 -12.03 -4.54
N GLY A 234 12.74 -12.26 -5.10
CA GLY A 234 13.05 -11.89 -6.48
C GLY A 234 14.47 -12.27 -6.90
N LYS A 235 14.77 -12.09 -8.19
CA LYS A 235 16.12 -12.24 -8.75
C LYS A 235 16.98 -10.98 -8.62
N SER A 236 16.36 -9.87 -8.20
CA SER A 236 16.97 -8.56 -8.02
C SER A 236 16.31 -7.86 -6.84
N ASP A 237 16.88 -6.74 -6.42
CA ASP A 237 16.29 -5.88 -5.42
C ASP A 237 14.90 -5.40 -5.87
N ILE A 238 14.02 -5.19 -4.89
CA ILE A 238 12.65 -4.74 -5.08
C ILE A 238 12.52 -3.39 -4.40
N ASP A 239 12.13 -2.38 -5.17
CA ASP A 239 11.77 -1.08 -4.64
C ASP A 239 10.29 -1.07 -4.26
N PHE A 240 10.03 -0.77 -2.99
CA PHE A 240 8.71 -0.46 -2.48
C PHE A 240 8.60 1.02 -2.14
N PHE A 241 7.36 1.52 -2.19
CA PHE A 241 7.02 2.89 -1.85
C PHE A 241 5.89 2.95 -0.81
N PRO A 242 6.08 2.37 0.39
CA PRO A 242 5.08 2.44 1.44
C PRO A 242 4.83 3.88 1.87
N ASP A 243 3.57 4.18 2.17
CA ASP A 243 3.21 5.43 2.83
C ASP A 243 3.09 5.21 4.34
N ILE A 244 3.50 6.20 5.12
CA ILE A 244 3.15 6.33 6.52
C ILE A 244 2.16 7.48 6.62
N VAL A 245 0.92 7.17 7.04
CA VAL A 245 -0.15 8.14 7.20
C VAL A 245 -0.48 8.25 8.67
N HIS A 246 -0.46 9.48 9.19
CA HIS A 246 -0.95 9.72 10.53
C HIS A 246 -2.48 9.50 10.57
N VAL A 247 -2.98 8.87 11.64
CA VAL A 247 -4.37 8.40 11.71
C VAL A 247 -5.41 9.50 11.50
N ASN A 248 -5.11 10.73 11.95
CA ASN A 248 -6.00 11.88 11.78
C ASN A 248 -6.11 12.35 10.33
N ASN A 249 -5.16 11.98 9.47
CA ASN A 249 -5.13 12.32 8.06
C ASN A 249 -5.58 11.15 7.16
N LEU A 250 -6.02 10.03 7.76
CA LEU A 250 -6.46 8.86 6.99
C LEU A 250 -7.67 9.18 6.09
N GLU A 251 -8.67 9.94 6.56
CA GLU A 251 -9.83 10.30 5.73
C GLU A 251 -9.42 11.12 4.48
N GLU A 252 -8.52 12.10 4.63
CA GLU A 252 -8.02 12.89 3.50
C GLU A 252 -7.14 12.04 2.55
N TYR A 253 -6.33 11.13 3.08
CA TYR A 253 -5.59 10.16 2.27
C TYR A 253 -6.53 9.27 1.43
N LEU A 254 -7.63 8.78 2.04
CA LEU A 254 -8.62 7.95 1.33
C LEU A 254 -9.35 8.75 0.25
N LYS A 255 -9.70 10.01 0.52
CA LYS A 255 -10.31 10.91 -0.48
C LYS A 255 -9.41 11.11 -1.70
N ARG A 256 -8.12 11.41 -1.49
CA ARG A 256 -7.15 11.56 -2.58
C ARG A 256 -6.93 10.24 -3.32
N THR A 257 -7.01 9.12 -2.61
CA THR A 257 -6.96 7.77 -3.21
C THR A 257 -8.19 7.50 -4.06
N ASP A 258 -9.39 7.90 -3.63
CA ASP A 258 -10.62 7.77 -4.42
C ASP A 258 -10.54 8.58 -5.71
N GLU A 259 -10.06 9.82 -5.67
CA GLU A 259 -9.82 10.63 -6.89
C GLU A 259 -8.85 9.94 -7.85
N TRP A 260 -7.83 9.27 -7.31
CA TRP A 260 -6.90 8.47 -8.10
C TRP A 260 -7.61 7.24 -8.70
N ILE A 261 -8.40 6.50 -7.92
CA ILE A 261 -9.19 5.34 -8.39
C ILE A 261 -10.11 5.73 -9.55
N GLU A 262 -10.89 6.81 -9.41
CA GLU A 262 -11.77 7.28 -10.49
C GLU A 262 -10.96 7.63 -11.74
N GLY A 263 -9.84 8.34 -11.56
CA GLY A 263 -8.94 8.66 -12.65
C GLY A 263 -8.43 7.44 -13.40
N MET A 264 -7.98 6.44 -12.65
CA MET A 264 -7.48 5.18 -13.21
C MET A 264 -8.58 4.42 -13.93
N PHE A 265 -9.78 4.37 -13.36
CA PHE A 265 -10.93 3.72 -13.97
C PHE A 265 -11.29 4.35 -15.32
N GLU A 266 -11.45 5.68 -15.37
CA GLU A 266 -11.68 6.43 -16.61
C GLU A 266 -10.60 6.13 -17.66
N LYS A 267 -9.33 6.17 -17.24
CA LYS A 267 -8.18 5.98 -18.11
C LYS A 267 -8.14 4.57 -18.72
N PHE A 268 -8.35 3.54 -17.90
CA PHE A 268 -8.32 2.16 -18.37
C PHE A 268 -9.54 1.77 -19.19
N SER A 269 -10.74 2.22 -18.82
CA SER A 269 -11.94 2.03 -19.65
C SER A 269 -11.71 2.58 -21.05
N LEU A 270 -11.12 3.78 -21.17
CA LEU A 270 -10.76 4.36 -22.48
C LEU A 270 -9.69 3.56 -23.22
N SER A 271 -8.65 3.08 -22.52
CA SER A 271 -7.58 2.30 -23.13
C SER A 271 -8.11 0.95 -23.65
N ILE A 272 -8.89 0.23 -22.85
CA ILE A 272 -9.51 -1.05 -23.25
C ILE A 272 -10.47 -0.86 -24.44
N ARG A 273 -11.29 0.18 -24.42
CA ARG A 273 -12.19 0.50 -25.52
C ARG A 273 -11.46 0.68 -26.86
N LYS A 274 -10.20 1.11 -26.87
CA LYS A 274 -9.40 1.20 -28.11
C LYS A 274 -8.96 -0.17 -28.62
N TYR A 275 -8.70 -1.13 -27.75
CA TYR A 275 -8.32 -2.49 -28.12
C TYR A 275 -9.51 -3.37 -28.53
N ARG A 276 -10.73 -2.97 -28.16
CA ARG A 276 -11.98 -3.68 -28.48
C ARG A 276 -12.70 -3.20 -29.75
N LYS A 277 -12.14 -2.19 -30.43
CA LYS A 277 -12.63 -1.72 -31.73
C LYS A 277 -11.89 -2.43 -32.85
#